data_AF-A0A317UZ59-F1
#
_entry.id   AF-A0A317UZ59-F1
#
_cell.length_a   1.000
_cell.length_b   1.000
_cell.length_c   1.000
_cell.angle_alpha   90.00
_cell.angle_beta   90.00
_cell.angle_gamma   90.00
#
_symmetry.space_group_name_H-M   'P 1'
#
loop_
_entity.id
_entity.type
_entity.pdbx_description
1 polymer ?
#
loop_
_entity_poly.entity_id
_entity_poly.type
_entity_poly.pdbx_seq_one_letter_code
_entity_poly.pdbx_strand_id
1 'polypeptide(L)'
;MTKNAVTGFQTHHQRFDAILGSSPTLELLAEHQAYPFAHEAGVFIAETNSLFITSNRLDGPDGQRKVHITRVDLTTYPVTYEEIDTDVPMANGGVNYGKDILFCGQGSMTQPGGLYRMSATPPYKSELLVGDFHGRPFNSVNDVVVHSDRSIWFTDPIYGFEQKFRPSPRLPSQVYRWSPREGTIRAMADGFGRPNGICFSPDEKTVYVTDTDREHGDGTINDQRASTIYAFDVSVYHGEPFLTNRRLFAFADSGIPDGIKCDLNGNVYSGCGDGINVWSPGGVLLGRILIYGGVANFCFGRNGEIFALNEHRIYRVQLGGEVKGALLGL
;
A
#
# COMPACT_ATOMS: atom_id res chain seq x y z
N MET A 1 -19.85 23.26 -9.63
CA MET A 1 -20.15 23.74 -8.26
C MET A 1 -19.14 23.09 -7.33
N THR A 2 -18.13 23.84 -6.92
CA THR A 2 -17.12 23.41 -5.94
C THR A 2 -17.79 23.32 -4.58
N LYS A 3 -18.37 22.16 -4.25
CA LYS A 3 -18.62 21.83 -2.85
C LYS A 3 -17.25 21.87 -2.18
N ASN A 4 -17.07 22.77 -1.21
CA ASN A 4 -15.90 22.77 -0.33
C ASN A 4 -15.69 21.32 0.13
N ALA A 5 -14.67 20.66 -0.41
CA ALA A 5 -14.39 19.29 -0.03
C ALA A 5 -13.94 19.34 1.42
N VAL A 6 -14.74 18.74 2.29
CA VAL A 6 -14.50 18.75 3.72
C VAL A 6 -13.39 17.76 3.99
N THR A 7 -12.20 18.28 4.27
CA THR A 7 -11.18 17.52 4.96
C THR A 7 -11.61 17.38 6.44
N GLY A 8 -11.60 16.17 7.00
CA GLY A 8 -12.11 15.93 8.36
C GLY A 8 -12.49 14.47 8.65
N PHE A 9 -13.45 14.26 9.54
CA PHE A 9 -13.90 12.92 9.94
C PHE A 9 -15.40 12.77 9.71
N GLN A 10 -15.82 11.65 9.13
CA GLN A 10 -17.21 11.31 8.88
C GLN A 10 -17.55 9.98 9.55
N THR A 11 -18.41 10.02 10.57
CA THR A 11 -18.92 8.82 11.25
C THR A 11 -20.12 8.24 10.50
N HIS A 12 -20.07 6.94 10.21
CA HIS A 12 -21.21 6.14 9.70
C HIS A 12 -21.77 5.18 10.75
N HIS A 13 -20.96 4.82 11.76
CA HIS A 13 -21.33 3.95 12.88
C HIS A 13 -20.61 4.39 14.16
N GLN A 14 -21.29 4.34 15.31
CA GLN A 14 -20.76 4.74 16.64
C GLN A 14 -19.44 4.06 17.07
N ARG A 15 -19.03 2.97 16.39
CA ARG A 15 -17.77 2.27 16.70
C ARG A 15 -16.58 3.06 16.17
N PHE A 16 -16.79 3.92 15.16
CA PHE A 16 -15.76 4.81 14.66
C PHE A 16 -15.38 5.89 15.68
N ASP A 17 -16.32 6.35 16.50
CA ASP A 17 -16.03 7.34 17.54
C ASP A 17 -15.01 6.80 18.56
N ALA A 18 -15.03 5.50 18.85
CA ALA A 18 -14.02 4.84 19.67
C ALA A 18 -12.63 4.77 19.00
N ILE A 19 -12.59 4.66 17.66
CA ILE A 19 -11.35 4.71 16.87
C ILE A 19 -10.79 6.14 16.85
N LEU A 20 -11.64 7.14 16.65
CA LEU A 20 -11.26 8.55 16.63
C LEU A 20 -10.71 9.03 17.98
N GLY A 21 -11.22 8.49 19.09
CA GLY A 21 -10.91 9.00 20.42
C GLY A 21 -11.55 10.37 20.68
N SER A 22 -11.08 11.07 21.72
CA SER A 22 -11.71 12.32 22.16
C SER A 22 -11.37 13.54 21.31
N SER A 23 -10.22 13.53 20.64
CA SER A 23 -9.65 14.71 19.98
C SER A 23 -8.86 14.33 18.72
N PRO A 24 -9.50 13.72 17.71
CA PRO A 24 -8.79 13.36 16.49
C PRO A 24 -8.33 14.62 15.75
N THR A 25 -7.15 14.58 15.15
CA THR A 25 -6.61 15.70 14.36
C THR A 25 -6.18 15.25 12.98
N LEU A 26 -6.16 16.21 12.06
CA LEU A 26 -5.57 16.05 10.75
C LEU A 26 -4.70 17.25 10.44
N GLU A 27 -3.43 17.00 10.16
CA GLU A 27 -2.39 18.01 9.99
C GLU A 27 -1.65 17.78 8.68
N LEU A 28 -1.42 18.86 7.92
CA LEU A 28 -0.52 18.83 6.77
C LEU A 28 0.93 18.85 7.28
N LEU A 29 1.66 17.74 7.09
CA LEU A 29 3.06 17.65 7.51
C LEU A 29 4.02 18.24 6.47
N ALA A 30 3.80 17.89 5.20
CA ALA A 30 4.67 18.30 4.10
C ALA A 30 3.88 18.43 2.80
N GLU A 31 4.31 19.35 1.93
CA GLU A 31 3.77 19.54 0.60
C GLU A 31 4.92 19.74 -0.39
N HIS A 32 4.82 19.10 -1.57
CA HIS A 32 5.73 19.30 -2.69
C HIS A 32 4.94 19.74 -3.91
N GLN A 33 5.14 20.99 -4.36
CA GLN A 33 4.32 21.55 -5.43
C GLN A 33 4.72 21.06 -6.84
N ALA A 34 6.01 20.78 -7.07
CA ALA A 34 6.47 20.48 -8.43
C ALA A 34 6.02 19.10 -8.95
N TYR A 35 5.87 18.11 -8.07
CA TYR A 35 5.50 16.75 -8.46
C TYR A 35 4.85 15.99 -7.28
N PRO A 36 4.07 14.92 -7.55
CA PRO A 36 3.38 14.14 -6.52
C PRO A 36 4.35 13.20 -5.77
N PHE A 37 5.09 13.74 -4.81
CA PHE A 37 6.15 13.03 -4.09
C PHE A 37 5.67 11.98 -3.07
N ALA A 38 4.38 11.99 -2.71
CA ALA A 38 3.78 11.18 -1.66
C ALA A 38 2.59 10.39 -2.21
N HIS A 39 2.87 9.29 -2.90
CA HIS A 39 1.86 8.45 -3.54
C HIS A 39 1.72 7.10 -2.82
N GLU A 40 2.82 6.37 -2.65
CA GLU A 40 2.81 4.95 -2.31
C GLU A 40 3.81 4.56 -1.20
N ALA A 41 3.83 3.28 -0.82
CA ALA A 41 4.87 2.66 0.02
C ALA A 41 5.02 3.12 1.47
N GLY A 42 4.10 3.89 2.07
CA GLY A 42 4.29 4.40 3.44
C GLY A 42 4.93 3.39 4.40
N VAL A 43 6.22 3.58 4.74
CA VAL A 43 6.99 2.71 5.66
C VAL A 43 7.53 3.56 6.78
N PHE A 44 6.92 3.44 7.96
CA PHE A 44 7.39 4.09 9.17
C PHE A 44 8.49 3.26 9.85
N ILE A 45 9.63 3.90 10.12
CA ILE A 45 10.76 3.33 10.87
C ILE A 45 10.79 3.99 12.25
N ALA A 46 10.37 3.23 13.25
CA ALA A 46 10.10 3.74 14.58
C ALA A 46 11.38 4.14 15.33
N GLU A 47 12.48 3.42 15.11
CA GLU A 47 13.78 3.62 15.76
C GLU A 47 14.41 4.96 15.40
N THR A 48 14.25 5.39 14.15
CA THR A 48 14.77 6.66 13.63
C THR A 48 13.72 7.75 13.51
N ASN A 49 12.46 7.43 13.84
CA ASN A 49 11.29 8.29 13.65
C ASN A 49 11.27 8.92 12.24
N SER A 50 11.37 8.06 11.22
CA SER A 50 11.39 8.47 9.82
C SER A 50 10.37 7.70 9.01
N LEU A 51 9.86 8.34 7.96
CA LEU A 51 8.92 7.75 7.02
C LEU A 51 9.59 7.63 5.66
N PHE A 52 9.45 6.47 5.00
CA PHE A 52 9.83 6.28 3.61
C PHE A 52 8.57 6.20 2.75
N ILE A 53 8.58 6.89 1.61
CA ILE A 53 7.46 6.95 0.67
C ILE A 53 7.99 6.86 -0.76
N THR A 54 7.11 6.52 -1.70
CA THR A 54 7.39 6.62 -3.13
C THR A 54 6.51 7.68 -3.79
N SER A 55 7.09 8.41 -4.75
CA SER A 55 6.33 9.34 -5.58
C SER A 55 5.43 8.62 -6.57
N ASN A 56 4.46 9.34 -7.15
CA ASN A 56 3.81 8.84 -8.36
C ASN A 56 4.83 8.83 -9.52
N ARG A 57 4.49 8.14 -10.61
CA ARG A 57 5.32 8.13 -11.83
C ARG A 57 5.51 9.54 -12.34
N LEU A 58 6.77 9.90 -12.54
CA LEU A 58 7.18 11.14 -13.21
C LEU A 58 7.56 10.83 -14.65
N ASP A 59 6.99 11.60 -15.58
CA ASP A 59 7.31 11.53 -17.00
C ASP A 59 8.31 12.66 -17.34
N GLY A 60 9.53 12.28 -17.73
CA GLY A 60 10.61 13.21 -18.11
C GLY A 60 10.56 13.62 -19.59
N PRO A 61 11.34 14.66 -19.98
CA PRO A 61 11.28 15.25 -21.33
C PRO A 61 11.62 14.27 -22.47
N ASP A 62 12.44 13.25 -22.20
CA ASP A 62 12.87 12.25 -23.18
C ASP A 62 12.04 10.94 -23.11
N GLY A 63 10.88 10.98 -22.46
CA GLY A 63 10.06 9.78 -22.21
C GLY A 63 10.63 8.84 -21.15
N GLN A 64 11.73 9.23 -20.48
CA GLN A 64 12.20 8.55 -19.29
C GLN A 64 11.16 8.65 -18.18
N ARG A 65 10.88 7.53 -17.53
CA ARG A 65 9.96 7.45 -16.41
C ARG A 65 10.71 7.06 -15.16
N LYS A 66 10.42 7.77 -14.08
CA LYS A 66 11.05 7.53 -12.78
C LYS A 66 10.03 7.67 -11.66
N VAL A 67 10.32 7.01 -10.55
CA VAL A 67 9.72 7.27 -9.23
C VAL A 67 10.86 7.60 -8.28
N HIS A 68 10.63 8.52 -7.36
CA HIS A 68 11.55 8.84 -6.27
C HIS A 68 11.18 8.06 -5.02
N ILE A 69 12.17 7.52 -4.31
CA ILE A 69 12.02 7.11 -2.93
C ILE A 69 12.43 8.31 -2.07
N THR A 70 11.59 8.73 -1.15
CA THR A 70 11.84 9.89 -0.28
C THR A 70 11.86 9.44 1.17
N ARG A 71 12.87 9.87 1.92
CA ARG A 71 12.91 9.75 3.39
C ARG A 71 12.47 11.07 3.99
N VAL A 72 11.47 11.01 4.86
CA VAL A 72 10.96 12.13 5.66
C VAL A 72 11.43 11.95 7.09
N ASP A 73 12.10 12.95 7.63
CA ASP A 73 12.53 13.02 9.02
C ASP A 73 11.42 13.64 9.88
N LEU A 74 10.84 12.85 10.77
CA LEU A 74 9.73 13.27 11.64
C LEU A 74 10.23 13.75 13.01
N THR A 75 11.55 13.83 13.24
CA THR A 75 12.12 14.35 14.50
C THR A 75 12.15 15.88 14.57
N THR A 76 11.95 16.55 13.43
CA THR A 76 11.97 18.00 13.29
C THR A 76 10.58 18.56 12.98
N TYR A 77 10.36 19.83 13.30
CA TYR A 77 9.14 20.55 12.91
C TYR A 77 9.48 21.98 12.46
N PRO A 78 9.19 22.38 11.20
CA PRO A 78 8.58 21.58 10.13
C PRO A 78 9.45 20.37 9.75
N VAL A 79 8.82 19.30 9.25
CA VAL A 79 9.54 18.08 8.84
C VAL A 79 10.46 18.37 7.66
N THR A 80 11.57 17.66 7.59
CA THR A 80 12.49 17.72 6.44
C THR A 80 12.42 16.42 5.65
N TYR A 81 12.64 16.47 4.34
CA TYR A 81 12.68 15.28 3.51
C TYR A 81 13.81 15.34 2.48
N GLU A 82 14.31 14.15 2.11
CA GLU A 82 15.37 13.97 1.13
C GLU A 82 15.01 12.85 0.16
N GLU A 83 15.26 13.08 -1.13
CA GLU A 83 15.19 12.02 -2.12
C GLU A 83 16.40 11.10 -1.97
N ILE A 84 16.15 9.80 -2.04
CA ILE A 84 17.17 8.76 -1.94
C ILE A 84 17.60 8.35 -3.34
N ASP A 85 18.91 8.36 -3.57
CA ASP A 85 19.50 7.73 -4.74
C ASP A 85 19.54 6.20 -4.53
N THR A 86 18.87 5.48 -5.43
CA THR A 86 18.65 4.04 -5.31
C THR A 86 18.38 3.40 -6.66
N ASP A 87 18.75 2.13 -6.77
CA ASP A 87 18.61 1.31 -7.99
C ASP A 87 17.27 0.57 -8.08
N VAL A 88 16.33 0.78 -7.14
CA VAL A 88 14.99 0.15 -7.21
C VAL A 88 14.22 0.72 -8.41
N PRO A 89 13.92 -0.08 -9.44
CA PRO A 89 13.31 0.43 -10.66
C PRO A 89 11.81 0.63 -10.47
N MET A 90 11.34 1.87 -10.64
CA MET A 90 9.91 2.22 -10.52
C MET A 90 9.33 1.68 -9.21
N ALA A 91 9.92 2.07 -8.08
CA ALA A 91 9.47 1.66 -6.76
C ALA A 91 7.98 2.03 -6.57
N ASN A 92 7.18 1.12 -6.02
CA ASN A 92 5.77 1.34 -5.74
C ASN A 92 5.50 1.09 -4.25
N GLY A 93 4.83 -0.01 -3.87
CA GLY A 93 4.57 -0.37 -2.48
C GLY A 93 5.83 -0.80 -1.74
N GLY A 94 5.73 -0.86 -0.40
CA GLY A 94 6.87 -1.15 0.45
C GLY A 94 6.46 -1.50 1.88
N VAL A 95 7.33 -2.21 2.57
CA VAL A 95 7.08 -2.71 3.93
C VAL A 95 8.37 -2.84 4.74
N ASN A 96 8.27 -2.72 6.06
CA ASN A 96 9.38 -2.97 6.98
C ASN A 96 9.96 -4.39 6.77
N TYR A 97 11.28 -4.52 6.72
CA TYR A 97 11.96 -5.80 6.55
C TYR A 97 13.19 -5.92 7.45
N GLY A 98 12.93 -6.09 8.76
CA GLY A 98 13.97 -6.03 9.78
C GLY A 98 14.49 -4.61 9.91
N LYS A 99 15.81 -4.41 9.77
CA LYS A 99 16.43 -3.08 9.73
C LYS A 99 16.40 -2.42 8.34
N ASP A 100 16.00 -3.17 7.33
CA ASP A 100 15.94 -2.77 5.94
C ASP A 100 14.47 -2.54 5.54
N ILE A 101 14.24 -2.09 4.31
CA ILE A 101 12.92 -1.92 3.72
C ILE A 101 12.83 -2.86 2.52
N LEU A 102 11.67 -3.50 2.37
CA LEU A 102 11.35 -4.28 1.18
C LEU A 102 10.43 -3.45 0.29
N PHE A 103 10.84 -3.18 -0.94
CA PHE A 103 10.06 -2.46 -1.94
C PHE A 103 9.59 -3.39 -3.06
N CYS A 104 8.41 -3.10 -3.57
CA CYS A 104 7.97 -3.54 -4.88
C CYS A 104 8.65 -2.65 -5.94
N GLY A 105 9.52 -3.22 -6.76
CA GLY A 105 10.01 -2.57 -7.97
C GLY A 105 9.12 -2.99 -9.14
N GLN A 106 8.41 -2.06 -9.77
CA GLN A 106 7.57 -2.39 -10.92
C GLN A 106 8.40 -2.76 -12.15
N GLY A 107 9.69 -2.37 -12.18
CA GLY A 107 10.59 -2.60 -13.29
C GLY A 107 10.42 -1.60 -14.42
N SER A 108 11.11 -1.84 -15.53
CA SER A 108 11.04 -1.00 -16.74
C SER A 108 11.07 -1.86 -18.00
N MET A 109 11.29 -1.26 -19.17
CA MET A 109 11.53 -2.01 -20.40
C MET A 109 12.83 -2.82 -20.38
N THR A 110 13.79 -2.43 -19.54
CA THR A 110 15.14 -3.02 -19.51
C THR A 110 15.53 -3.59 -18.14
N GLN A 111 14.84 -3.20 -17.06
CA GLN A 111 15.07 -3.72 -15.72
C GLN A 111 13.91 -4.63 -15.29
N PRO A 112 14.20 -5.73 -14.58
CA PRO A 112 13.15 -6.61 -14.07
C PRO A 112 12.27 -5.88 -13.06
N GLY A 113 11.01 -6.28 -12.96
CA GLY A 113 10.19 -6.00 -11.78
C GLY A 113 10.42 -7.09 -10.73
N GLY A 114 10.00 -6.86 -9.50
CA GLY A 114 10.19 -7.82 -8.42
C GLY A 114 10.23 -7.19 -7.03
N LEU A 115 10.74 -7.95 -6.08
CA LEU A 115 10.94 -7.50 -4.70
C LEU A 115 12.40 -7.09 -4.50
N TYR A 116 12.60 -5.89 -3.97
CA TYR A 116 13.91 -5.29 -3.74
C TYR A 116 14.11 -5.01 -2.26
N ARG A 117 15.21 -5.47 -1.68
CA ARG A 117 15.62 -5.06 -0.33
C ARG A 117 16.48 -3.81 -0.45
N MET A 118 16.18 -2.77 0.33
CA MET A 118 16.97 -1.55 0.42
C MET A 118 17.35 -1.28 1.88
N SER A 119 18.61 -0.96 2.14
CA SER A 119 19.04 -0.48 3.47
C SER A 119 18.26 0.76 3.87
N ALA A 120 17.73 0.82 5.10
CA ALA A 120 17.05 2.00 5.62
C ALA A 120 18.02 3.13 6.03
N THR A 121 19.32 2.88 5.97
CA THR A 121 20.37 3.86 6.29
C THR A 121 21.30 4.10 5.09
N PRO A 122 21.93 5.28 4.98
CA PRO A 122 22.94 5.55 3.98
C PRO A 122 24.04 4.46 3.96
N PRO A 123 24.52 4.04 2.79
CA PRO A 123 24.27 4.63 1.47
C PRO A 123 23.08 4.01 0.72
N TYR A 124 22.05 3.52 1.43
CA TYR A 124 20.77 3.06 0.85
C TYR A 124 20.89 2.00 -0.26
N LYS A 125 21.91 1.14 -0.19
CA LYS A 125 22.11 0.07 -1.18
C LYS A 125 20.86 -0.79 -1.31
N SER A 126 20.52 -1.13 -2.55
CA SER A 126 19.42 -2.04 -2.86
C SER A 126 19.88 -3.29 -3.60
N GLU A 127 19.10 -4.35 -3.50
CA GLU A 127 19.31 -5.61 -4.23
C GLU A 127 17.97 -6.22 -4.64
N LEU A 128 17.94 -6.86 -5.82
CA LEU A 128 16.80 -7.66 -6.26
C LEU A 128 16.81 -9.01 -5.51
N LEU A 129 15.71 -9.34 -4.84
CA LEU A 129 15.54 -10.61 -4.14
C LEU A 129 14.86 -11.68 -4.99
N VAL A 130 13.80 -11.31 -5.70
CA VAL A 130 13.05 -12.21 -6.61
C VAL A 130 12.39 -11.38 -7.70
N GLY A 131 12.57 -11.79 -8.97
CA GLY A 131 12.12 -11.02 -10.14
C GLY A 131 11.26 -11.77 -11.15
N ASP A 132 11.00 -13.07 -10.91
CA ASP A 132 10.20 -13.90 -11.79
C ASP A 132 9.50 -15.04 -11.04
N PHE A 133 8.47 -15.59 -11.69
CA PHE A 133 7.81 -16.82 -11.30
C PHE A 133 8.25 -17.95 -12.25
N HIS A 134 9.25 -18.73 -11.82
CA HIS A 134 9.80 -19.87 -12.58
C HIS A 134 10.21 -19.51 -14.03
N GLY A 135 10.92 -18.40 -14.19
CA GLY A 135 11.42 -17.88 -15.47
C GLY A 135 10.42 -17.00 -16.22
N ARG A 136 9.20 -16.79 -15.71
CA ARG A 136 8.24 -15.82 -16.25
C ARG A 136 8.35 -14.51 -15.46
N PRO A 137 8.77 -13.40 -16.10
CA PRO A 137 8.89 -12.13 -15.40
C PRO A 137 7.55 -11.69 -14.79
N PHE A 138 7.60 -11.12 -13.59
CA PHE A 138 6.44 -10.43 -13.01
C PHE A 138 5.98 -9.27 -13.91
N ASN A 139 4.69 -8.95 -13.84
CA ASN A 139 4.08 -7.88 -14.62
C ASN A 139 4.61 -6.52 -14.15
N SER A 140 4.20 -6.11 -12.96
CA SER A 140 4.58 -4.89 -12.26
C SER A 140 4.12 -5.00 -10.81
N VAL A 141 4.94 -5.67 -9.99
CA VAL A 141 4.65 -5.92 -8.57
C VAL A 141 4.25 -4.60 -7.89
N ASN A 142 3.14 -4.60 -7.15
CA ASN A 142 2.48 -3.37 -6.72
C ASN A 142 2.57 -3.15 -5.22
N ASP A 143 1.94 -3.98 -4.37
CA ASP A 143 2.03 -3.88 -2.91
C ASP A 143 2.49 -5.20 -2.27
N VAL A 144 3.03 -5.10 -1.05
CA VAL A 144 3.70 -6.21 -0.35
C VAL A 144 3.45 -6.19 1.15
N VAL A 145 3.33 -7.38 1.74
CA VAL A 145 3.29 -7.59 3.18
C VAL A 145 4.18 -8.75 3.59
N VAL A 146 4.83 -8.63 4.75
CA VAL A 146 5.62 -9.70 5.36
C VAL A 146 4.79 -10.36 6.45
N HIS A 147 4.57 -11.67 6.32
CA HIS A 147 3.86 -12.48 7.30
C HIS A 147 4.79 -12.86 8.47
N SER A 148 4.23 -13.23 9.63
CA SER A 148 5.02 -13.55 10.84
C SER A 148 5.99 -14.73 10.66
N ASP A 149 5.64 -15.68 9.78
CA ASP A 149 6.49 -16.81 9.35
C ASP A 149 7.66 -16.38 8.44
N ARG A 150 7.80 -15.08 8.17
CA ARG A 150 8.80 -14.45 7.29
C ARG A 150 8.59 -14.71 5.81
N SER A 151 7.48 -15.32 5.41
CA SER A 151 7.07 -15.34 4.01
C SER A 151 6.58 -13.96 3.56
N ILE A 152 6.78 -13.67 2.28
CA ILE A 152 6.47 -12.39 1.67
C ILE A 152 5.33 -12.59 0.70
N TRP A 153 4.28 -11.80 0.84
CA TRP A 153 3.08 -11.86 0.02
C TRP A 153 2.93 -10.56 -0.75
N PHE A 154 2.65 -10.64 -2.05
CA PHE A 154 2.62 -9.47 -2.92
C PHE A 154 1.63 -9.64 -4.06
N THR A 155 1.21 -8.52 -4.63
CA THR A 155 0.29 -8.42 -5.77
C THR A 155 1.05 -8.10 -7.05
N ASP A 156 0.63 -8.69 -8.18
CA ASP A 156 1.27 -8.47 -9.49
C ASP A 156 0.26 -8.04 -10.57
N PRO A 157 -0.30 -6.82 -10.46
CA PRO A 157 -1.17 -6.24 -11.49
C PRO A 157 -0.39 -5.83 -12.74
N ILE A 158 -1.10 -5.42 -13.78
CA ILE A 158 -0.55 -5.04 -15.10
C ILE A 158 -0.37 -3.53 -15.30
N TYR A 159 -0.38 -2.73 -14.22
CA TYR A 159 -0.31 -1.27 -14.30
C TYR A 159 0.84 -0.76 -15.14
N GLY A 160 2.04 -1.33 -14.98
CA GLY A 160 3.21 -0.87 -15.73
C GLY A 160 3.07 -1.07 -17.25
N PHE A 161 2.29 -2.07 -17.68
CA PHE A 161 1.97 -2.27 -19.09
C PHE A 161 0.93 -1.25 -19.58
N GLU A 162 -0.15 -1.05 -18.83
CA GLU A 162 -1.19 -0.05 -19.14
C GLU A 162 -0.60 1.37 -19.22
N GLN A 163 0.35 1.65 -18.33
CA GLN A 163 1.13 2.89 -18.25
C GLN A 163 2.30 2.93 -19.24
N LYS A 164 2.50 1.87 -20.03
CA LYS A 164 3.42 1.76 -21.17
C LYS A 164 4.91 1.79 -20.81
N PHE A 165 5.32 1.46 -19.58
CA PHE A 165 6.74 1.37 -19.19
C PHE A 165 7.21 -0.06 -18.93
N ARG A 166 6.30 -1.03 -19.01
CA ARG A 166 6.59 -2.46 -18.99
C ARG A 166 6.20 -3.13 -20.30
N PRO A 167 6.88 -4.23 -20.68
CA PRO A 167 6.46 -5.06 -21.81
C PRO A 167 5.09 -5.70 -21.55
N SER A 168 4.48 -6.29 -22.57
CA SER A 168 3.22 -7.03 -22.41
C SER A 168 3.33 -8.11 -21.31
N PRO A 169 2.33 -8.21 -20.41
CA PRO A 169 2.30 -9.18 -19.33
C PRO A 169 2.54 -10.61 -19.80
N ARG A 170 3.34 -11.34 -19.03
CA ARG A 170 3.56 -12.79 -19.25
C ARG A 170 2.99 -13.63 -18.13
N LEU A 171 2.31 -13.04 -17.16
CA LEU A 171 1.60 -13.68 -16.07
C LEU A 171 0.19 -13.08 -15.93
N PRO A 172 -0.81 -13.86 -15.48
CA PRO A 172 -2.08 -13.28 -15.05
C PRO A 172 -1.88 -12.39 -13.81
N SER A 173 -2.83 -11.49 -13.56
CA SER A 173 -2.86 -10.69 -12.34
C SER A 173 -3.26 -11.55 -11.14
N GLN A 174 -2.31 -11.76 -10.23
CA GLN A 174 -2.42 -12.72 -9.14
C GLN A 174 -1.74 -12.19 -7.86
N VAL A 175 -2.03 -12.88 -6.76
CA VAL A 175 -1.30 -12.75 -5.48
C VAL A 175 -0.26 -13.86 -5.43
N TYR A 176 0.95 -13.54 -5.01
CA TYR A 176 2.04 -14.51 -4.86
C TYR A 176 2.53 -14.55 -3.41
N ARG A 177 3.05 -15.70 -3.00
CA ARG A 177 3.82 -15.90 -1.76
C ARG A 177 5.20 -16.39 -2.13
N TRP A 178 6.23 -15.71 -1.62
CA TRP A 178 7.62 -16.14 -1.68
C TRP A 178 8.15 -16.42 -0.27
N SER A 179 8.81 -17.56 -0.09
CA SER A 179 9.45 -17.96 1.16
C SER A 179 10.96 -17.93 0.96
N PRO A 180 11.68 -16.87 1.39
CA PRO A 180 13.13 -16.80 1.24
C PRO A 180 13.85 -17.95 1.95
N ARG A 181 13.30 -18.38 3.10
CA ARG A 181 13.85 -19.47 3.93
C ARG A 181 13.81 -20.82 3.21
N GLU A 182 12.73 -21.08 2.50
CA GLU A 182 12.50 -22.37 1.82
C GLU A 182 12.92 -22.32 0.34
N GLY A 183 13.14 -21.12 -0.21
CA GLY A 183 13.40 -20.91 -1.64
C GLY A 183 12.19 -21.21 -2.52
N THR A 184 10.97 -21.18 -1.97
CA THR A 184 9.73 -21.52 -2.67
C THR A 184 8.94 -20.27 -3.05
N ILE A 185 8.28 -20.33 -4.21
CA ILE A 185 7.34 -19.31 -4.65
C ILE A 185 6.07 -19.97 -5.19
N ARG A 186 4.90 -19.39 -4.90
CA ARG A 186 3.61 -19.91 -5.37
C ARG A 186 2.63 -18.77 -5.66
N ALA A 187 1.85 -18.91 -6.72
CA ALA A 187 0.64 -18.12 -6.93
C ALA A 187 -0.45 -18.59 -5.95
N MET A 188 -0.95 -17.68 -5.13
CA MET A 188 -1.80 -17.96 -3.97
C MET A 188 -3.29 -17.72 -4.24
N ALA A 189 -3.62 -16.74 -5.08
CA ALA A 189 -4.98 -16.44 -5.47
C ALA A 189 -5.03 -15.76 -6.85
N ASP A 190 -6.13 -15.97 -7.56
CA ASP A 190 -6.41 -15.46 -8.89
C ASP A 190 -7.83 -14.89 -9.01
N GLY A 191 -8.23 -14.57 -10.24
CA GLY A 191 -9.56 -14.03 -10.56
C GLY A 191 -9.74 -12.57 -10.10
N PHE A 192 -8.64 -11.83 -9.96
CA PHE A 192 -8.63 -10.38 -9.80
C PHE A 192 -8.58 -9.71 -11.15
N GLY A 193 -9.11 -8.49 -11.19
CA GLY A 193 -8.86 -7.58 -12.29
C GLY A 193 -7.48 -6.96 -12.18
N ARG A 194 -7.29 -6.08 -11.18
CA ARG A 194 -6.02 -5.45 -10.82
C ARG A 194 -5.83 -5.59 -9.30
N PRO A 195 -5.23 -6.69 -8.80
CA PRO A 195 -4.93 -6.82 -7.39
C PRO A 195 -3.92 -5.76 -6.99
N ASN A 196 -4.20 -5.00 -5.93
CA ASN A 196 -3.40 -3.85 -5.54
C ASN A 196 -2.92 -4.02 -4.08
N GLY A 197 -3.55 -3.39 -3.09
CA GLY A 197 -3.17 -3.47 -1.68
C GLY A 197 -3.37 -4.88 -1.11
N ILE A 198 -2.47 -5.28 -0.20
CA ILE A 198 -2.55 -6.55 0.54
C ILE A 198 -2.23 -6.36 2.02
N CYS A 199 -3.05 -6.90 2.92
CA CYS A 199 -2.73 -6.97 4.34
C CYS A 199 -3.37 -8.17 5.03
N PHE A 200 -2.79 -8.60 6.15
CA PHE A 200 -3.37 -9.63 7.01
C PHE A 200 -4.23 -9.03 8.13
N SER A 201 -5.19 -9.81 8.64
CA SER A 201 -5.78 -9.57 9.95
C SER A 201 -4.72 -9.68 11.06
N PRO A 202 -4.97 -9.16 12.28
CA PRO A 202 -3.97 -9.19 13.35
C PRO A 202 -3.57 -10.59 13.79
N ASP A 203 -4.47 -11.56 13.63
CA ASP A 203 -4.21 -12.98 13.90
C ASP A 203 -3.70 -13.76 12.68
N GLU A 204 -3.48 -13.07 11.55
CA GLU A 204 -3.04 -13.58 10.26
C GLU A 204 -3.89 -14.71 9.65
N LYS A 205 -5.09 -14.95 10.19
CA LYS A 205 -6.01 -15.98 9.66
C LYS A 205 -6.82 -15.51 8.47
N THR A 206 -6.89 -14.21 8.24
CA THR A 206 -7.54 -13.60 7.08
C THR A 206 -6.53 -12.75 6.32
N VAL A 207 -6.50 -12.87 5.00
CA VAL A 207 -5.82 -11.90 4.13
C VAL A 207 -6.87 -11.09 3.37
N TYR A 208 -6.64 -9.78 3.31
CA TYR A 208 -7.42 -8.83 2.54
C TYR A 208 -6.60 -8.39 1.33
N VAL A 209 -7.25 -8.38 0.16
CA VAL A 209 -6.64 -7.96 -1.11
C VAL A 209 -7.60 -7.01 -1.79
N THR A 210 -7.13 -5.82 -2.16
CA THR A 210 -7.94 -4.88 -2.92
C THR A 210 -7.87 -5.19 -4.41
N ASP A 211 -9.00 -4.99 -5.10
CA ASP A 211 -9.14 -5.09 -6.55
C ASP A 211 -9.69 -3.77 -7.07
N THR A 212 -8.85 -3.09 -7.83
CA THR A 212 -8.97 -1.68 -8.26
C THR A 212 -9.35 -1.57 -9.73
N ASP A 213 -9.91 -2.65 -10.27
CA ASP A 213 -10.24 -2.85 -11.67
C ASP A 213 -11.15 -1.78 -12.31
N ARG A 214 -11.83 -0.97 -11.50
CA ARG A 214 -12.62 0.18 -11.90
C ARG A 214 -11.76 1.28 -12.55
N GLU A 215 -10.52 1.48 -12.10
CA GLU A 215 -9.61 2.52 -12.60
C GLU A 215 -8.32 1.88 -13.12
N HIS A 216 -8.13 1.92 -14.44
CA HIS A 216 -6.96 1.31 -15.09
C HIS A 216 -5.77 2.28 -15.13
N GLY A 217 -4.57 1.73 -15.28
CA GLY A 217 -3.32 2.51 -15.34
C GLY A 217 -3.23 3.45 -16.56
N ASP A 218 -4.05 3.25 -17.59
CA ASP A 218 -4.16 4.15 -18.74
C ASP A 218 -5.13 5.34 -18.52
N GLY A 219 -5.74 5.41 -17.33
CA GLY A 219 -6.71 6.45 -16.94
C GLY A 219 -8.15 6.14 -17.32
N THR A 220 -8.43 4.98 -17.93
CA THR A 220 -9.81 4.58 -18.22
C THR A 220 -10.55 4.18 -16.94
N ILE A 221 -11.80 4.64 -16.83
CA ILE A 221 -12.70 4.34 -15.70
C ILE A 221 -13.88 3.52 -16.21
N ASN A 222 -14.16 2.41 -15.53
CA ASN A 222 -15.33 1.56 -15.80
C ASN A 222 -16.05 1.21 -14.50
N ASP A 223 -17.16 1.90 -14.23
CA ASP A 223 -17.96 1.74 -13.00
C ASP A 223 -18.60 0.35 -12.83
N GLN A 224 -18.58 -0.51 -13.84
CA GLN A 224 -19.07 -1.89 -13.75
C GLN A 224 -17.99 -2.88 -13.27
N ARG A 225 -16.75 -2.41 -13.06
CA ARG A 225 -15.60 -3.24 -12.64
C ARG A 225 -15.32 -3.06 -11.15
N ALA A 226 -14.40 -3.87 -10.64
CA ALA A 226 -14.14 -3.97 -9.21
C ALA A 226 -13.61 -2.65 -8.61
N SER A 227 -14.26 -2.22 -7.54
CA SER A 227 -13.75 -1.24 -6.58
C SER A 227 -13.91 -1.87 -5.19
N THR A 228 -13.23 -3.00 -5.00
CA THR A 228 -13.65 -4.03 -4.05
C THR A 228 -12.49 -4.57 -3.25
N ILE A 229 -12.72 -4.77 -1.96
CA ILE A 229 -11.82 -5.51 -1.08
C ILE A 229 -12.35 -6.94 -0.97
N TYR A 230 -11.50 -7.92 -1.28
CA TYR A 230 -11.78 -9.33 -1.08
C TYR A 230 -11.05 -9.85 0.16
N ALA A 231 -11.70 -10.75 0.89
CA ALA A 231 -11.08 -11.48 2.00
C ALA A 231 -10.96 -12.96 1.67
N PHE A 232 -9.93 -13.60 2.23
CA PHE A 232 -9.67 -15.04 2.14
C PHE A 232 -9.26 -15.57 3.51
N ASP A 233 -9.67 -16.79 3.83
CA ASP A 233 -9.17 -17.50 4.99
C ASP A 233 -7.83 -18.15 4.64
N VAL A 234 -6.85 -18.00 5.54
CA VAL A 234 -5.56 -18.65 5.46
C VAL A 234 -5.67 -20.01 6.14
N SER A 235 -5.79 -21.05 5.33
CA SER A 235 -5.90 -22.44 5.79
C SER A 235 -4.63 -23.22 5.49
N VAL A 236 -4.35 -24.30 6.22
CA VAL A 236 -3.19 -25.18 5.93
C VAL A 236 -3.69 -26.50 5.36
N TYR A 237 -3.20 -26.88 4.17
CA TYR A 237 -3.44 -28.18 3.56
C TYR A 237 -2.11 -28.82 3.20
N HIS A 238 -1.92 -30.08 3.56
CA HIS A 238 -0.68 -30.82 3.29
C HIS A 238 0.59 -30.11 3.80
N GLY A 239 0.49 -29.37 4.91
CA GLY A 239 1.61 -28.61 5.50
C GLY A 239 1.89 -27.25 4.83
N GLU A 240 1.08 -26.85 3.84
CA GLU A 240 1.26 -25.62 3.06
C GLU A 240 0.09 -24.65 3.27
N PRO A 241 0.31 -23.32 3.25
CA PRO A 241 -0.79 -22.35 3.36
C PRO A 241 -1.63 -22.32 2.08
N PHE A 242 -2.92 -22.04 2.17
CA PHE A 242 -3.84 -21.85 1.05
C PHE A 242 -4.78 -20.70 1.36
N LEU A 243 -5.11 -19.92 0.34
CA LEU A 243 -6.18 -18.94 0.41
C LEU A 243 -7.49 -19.63 0.02
N THR A 244 -8.44 -19.61 0.95
CA THR A 244 -9.74 -20.29 0.82
C THR A 244 -10.88 -19.32 1.10
N ASN A 245 -12.12 -19.71 0.77
CA ASN A 245 -13.32 -18.93 1.06
C ASN A 245 -13.24 -17.47 0.58
N ARG A 246 -12.81 -17.27 -0.68
CA ARG A 246 -12.82 -15.95 -1.32
C ARG A 246 -14.20 -15.34 -1.18
N ARG A 247 -14.27 -14.15 -0.60
CA ARG A 247 -15.52 -13.42 -0.37
C ARG A 247 -15.33 -11.93 -0.60
N LEU A 248 -16.38 -11.29 -1.11
CA LEU A 248 -16.45 -9.83 -1.09
C LEU A 248 -16.50 -9.41 0.39
N PHE A 249 -15.57 -8.55 0.78
CA PHE A 249 -15.51 -8.00 2.13
C PHE A 249 -16.14 -6.60 2.18
N ALA A 250 -15.68 -5.70 1.30
CA ALA A 250 -16.15 -4.32 1.24
C ALA A 250 -16.07 -3.77 -0.18
N PHE A 251 -16.82 -2.69 -0.45
CA PHE A 251 -16.80 -1.94 -1.71
C PHE A 251 -16.53 -0.46 -1.40
N ALA A 252 -15.63 0.18 -2.14
CA ALA A 252 -15.39 1.61 -2.02
C ALA A 252 -16.34 2.36 -2.96
N ASP A 253 -17.23 3.17 -2.39
CA ASP A 253 -18.20 3.97 -3.15
C ASP A 253 -17.59 5.22 -3.79
N SER A 254 -16.38 5.61 -3.37
CA SER A 254 -15.61 6.71 -3.95
C SER A 254 -14.23 6.22 -4.41
N GLY A 255 -13.96 6.35 -5.72
CA GLY A 255 -12.69 5.92 -6.32
C GLY A 255 -12.51 4.41 -6.31
N ILE A 256 -11.33 3.96 -5.87
CA ILE A 256 -10.91 2.56 -5.71
C ILE A 256 -10.26 2.37 -4.33
N PRO A 257 -10.39 1.19 -3.69
CA PRO A 257 -9.63 0.87 -2.49
C PRO A 257 -8.20 0.51 -2.90
N ASP A 258 -7.25 1.41 -2.69
CA ASP A 258 -5.86 1.26 -3.12
C ASP A 258 -5.04 0.56 -2.03
N GLY A 259 -4.12 1.26 -1.36
CA GLY A 259 -3.37 0.73 -0.22
C GLY A 259 -4.26 0.38 0.98
N ILE A 260 -4.02 -0.78 1.58
CA ILE A 260 -4.85 -1.34 2.68
C ILE A 260 -3.99 -1.70 3.90
N LYS A 261 -4.52 -1.48 5.10
CA LYS A 261 -3.90 -1.85 6.39
C LYS A 261 -4.97 -2.28 7.41
N CYS A 262 -4.56 -3.01 8.45
CA CYS A 262 -5.44 -3.44 9.54
C CYS A 262 -4.92 -2.88 10.87
N ASP A 263 -5.83 -2.57 11.82
CA ASP A 263 -5.47 -2.28 13.21
C ASP A 263 -5.53 -3.54 14.09
N LEU A 264 -5.00 -3.49 15.32
CA LEU A 264 -4.99 -4.63 16.25
C LEU A 264 -6.39 -5.10 16.71
N ASN A 265 -7.44 -4.30 16.49
CA ASN A 265 -8.83 -4.70 16.76
C ASN A 265 -9.48 -5.37 15.54
N GLY A 266 -8.75 -5.51 14.43
CA GLY A 266 -9.21 -6.13 13.20
C GLY A 266 -9.99 -5.19 12.29
N ASN A 267 -10.07 -3.88 12.57
CA ASN A 267 -10.66 -2.94 11.63
C ASN A 267 -9.74 -2.79 10.42
N VAL A 268 -10.34 -2.67 9.24
CA VAL A 268 -9.66 -2.62 7.95
C VAL A 268 -9.76 -1.22 7.40
N TYR A 269 -8.62 -0.65 7.01
CA TYR A 269 -8.47 0.71 6.52
C TYR A 269 -7.99 0.63 5.07
N SER A 270 -8.55 1.43 4.17
CA SER A 270 -8.05 1.53 2.78
C SER A 270 -8.03 2.97 2.33
N GLY A 271 -6.98 3.35 1.59
CA GLY A 271 -6.95 4.57 0.80
C GLY A 271 -8.03 4.49 -0.29
N CYS A 272 -8.81 5.55 -0.45
CA CYS A 272 -9.95 5.66 -1.35
C CYS A 272 -9.99 7.07 -1.98
N GLY A 273 -10.89 7.26 -2.95
CA GLY A 273 -11.00 8.53 -3.69
C GLY A 273 -11.40 9.75 -2.84
N ASP A 274 -11.94 9.54 -1.64
CA ASP A 274 -12.34 10.59 -0.69
C ASP A 274 -11.51 10.64 0.61
N GLY A 275 -10.49 9.78 0.75
CA GLY A 275 -9.60 9.76 1.91
C GLY A 275 -9.30 8.33 2.35
N ILE A 276 -9.36 8.06 3.65
CA ILE A 276 -9.20 6.70 4.20
C ILE A 276 -10.56 6.22 4.72
N ASN A 277 -11.03 5.09 4.19
CA ASN A 277 -12.26 4.45 4.61
C ASN A 277 -11.95 3.35 5.62
N VAL A 278 -12.77 3.24 6.67
CA VAL A 278 -12.55 2.33 7.80
C VAL A 278 -13.74 1.40 7.95
N TRP A 279 -13.50 0.10 7.79
CA TRP A 279 -14.49 -0.96 7.93
C TRP A 279 -14.21 -1.80 9.18
N SER A 280 -15.26 -2.29 9.82
CA SER A 280 -15.14 -3.29 10.89
C SER A 280 -14.62 -4.63 10.34
N PRO A 281 -14.15 -5.55 11.19
CA PRO A 281 -13.74 -6.90 10.75
C PRO A 281 -14.84 -7.70 10.02
N GLY A 282 -16.10 -7.27 10.10
CA GLY A 282 -17.22 -7.86 9.38
C GLY A 282 -17.59 -7.15 8.07
N GLY A 283 -16.81 -6.17 7.59
CA GLY A 283 -17.05 -5.48 6.32
C GLY A 283 -18.03 -4.29 6.39
N VAL A 284 -18.58 -3.97 7.56
CA VAL A 284 -19.43 -2.78 7.75
C VAL A 284 -18.58 -1.51 7.77
N LEU A 285 -18.89 -0.53 6.92
CA LEU A 285 -18.25 0.79 6.92
C LEU A 285 -18.56 1.51 8.25
N LEU A 286 -17.51 1.83 9.00
CA LEU A 286 -17.61 2.51 10.28
C LEU A 286 -17.52 4.03 10.12
N GLY A 287 -16.61 4.49 9.26
CA GLY A 287 -16.29 5.90 9.13
C GLY A 287 -15.31 6.17 8.01
N ARG A 288 -15.07 7.47 7.77
CA ARG A 288 -14.10 7.97 6.80
C ARG A 288 -13.25 9.07 7.42
N ILE A 289 -11.96 9.03 7.15
CA ILE A 289 -11.03 10.14 7.35
C ILE A 289 -10.95 10.86 6.01
N LEU A 290 -11.71 11.95 5.86
CA LEU A 290 -11.84 12.66 4.60
C LEU A 290 -10.60 13.50 4.32
N ILE A 291 -9.99 13.30 3.16
CA ILE A 291 -8.86 14.08 2.66
C ILE A 291 -9.13 14.41 1.19
N TYR A 292 -9.20 15.69 0.87
CA TYR A 292 -9.46 16.12 -0.50
C TYR A 292 -8.39 15.60 -1.47
N GLY A 293 -8.84 15.06 -2.60
CA GLY A 293 -7.97 14.39 -3.57
C GLY A 293 -7.70 12.91 -3.27
N GLY A 294 -8.27 12.36 -2.20
CA GLY A 294 -8.16 10.94 -1.87
C GLY A 294 -6.87 10.58 -1.14
N VAL A 295 -6.66 9.28 -0.92
CA VAL A 295 -5.39 8.75 -0.39
C VAL A 295 -5.08 7.48 -1.17
N ALA A 296 -3.89 7.39 -1.77
CA ALA A 296 -3.46 6.18 -2.47
C ALA A 296 -2.96 5.15 -1.47
N ASN A 297 -1.98 5.49 -0.62
CA ASN A 297 -1.52 4.62 0.47
C ASN A 297 -1.29 5.39 1.78
N PHE A 298 -1.09 4.66 2.85
CA PHE A 298 -0.83 5.20 4.18
C PHE A 298 -0.17 4.14 5.07
N CYS A 299 0.38 4.57 6.20
CA CYS A 299 0.86 3.65 7.22
C CYS A 299 0.55 4.15 8.62
N PHE A 300 0.45 3.21 9.56
CA PHE A 300 0.35 3.54 10.98
C PHE A 300 1.71 4.00 11.50
N GLY A 301 1.68 5.07 12.31
CA GLY A 301 2.77 5.51 13.18
C GLY A 301 2.61 4.94 14.59
N ARG A 302 2.95 5.74 15.61
CA ARG A 302 2.80 5.36 17.02
C ARG A 302 1.48 5.89 17.58
N ASN A 303 0.92 5.23 18.58
CA ASN A 303 -0.15 5.79 19.42
C ASN A 303 -1.30 6.44 18.63
N GLY A 304 -1.86 5.74 17.64
CA GLY A 304 -2.96 6.24 16.82
C GLY A 304 -2.58 7.17 15.66
N GLU A 305 -1.29 7.39 15.39
CA GLU A 305 -0.86 8.13 14.20
C GLU A 305 -1.11 7.33 12.91
N ILE A 306 -1.54 8.02 11.86
CA ILE A 306 -1.50 7.56 10.47
C ILE A 306 -0.79 8.62 9.63
N PHE A 307 0.15 8.20 8.78
CA PHE A 307 0.72 9.04 7.73
C PHE A 307 0.02 8.72 6.42
N ALA A 308 -0.80 9.67 5.93
CA ALA A 308 -1.59 9.53 4.72
C ALA A 308 -0.91 10.21 3.53
N LEU A 309 -0.80 9.49 2.41
CA LEU A 309 -0.12 9.92 1.19
C LEU A 309 -1.14 10.40 0.16
N ASN A 310 -1.12 11.70 -0.14
CA ASN A 310 -2.11 12.40 -0.96
C ASN A 310 -1.42 13.12 -2.13
N GLU A 311 -0.71 12.36 -2.95
CA GLU A 311 0.03 12.81 -4.13
C GLU A 311 1.08 13.89 -3.81
N HIS A 312 0.67 15.15 -3.74
CA HIS A 312 1.53 16.29 -3.46
C HIS A 312 1.72 16.56 -1.96
N ARG A 313 1.03 15.83 -1.09
CA ARG A 313 0.96 16.12 0.35
C ARG A 313 1.10 14.87 1.20
N ILE A 314 1.69 15.05 2.38
CA ILE A 314 1.65 14.09 3.47
C ILE A 314 0.81 14.69 4.59
N TYR A 315 -0.21 13.95 5.03
CA TYR A 315 -0.99 14.31 6.21
C TYR A 315 -0.63 13.39 7.37
N ARG A 316 -0.58 13.96 8.58
CA ARG A 316 -0.66 13.20 9.83
C ARG A 316 -2.11 13.21 10.31
N VAL A 317 -2.69 12.03 10.43
CA VAL A 317 -3.93 11.81 11.17
C VAL A 317 -3.56 11.37 12.58
N GLN A 318 -4.14 12.00 13.59
CA GLN A 318 -4.11 11.50 14.95
C GLN A 318 -5.48 10.91 15.29
N LEU A 319 -5.52 9.62 15.61
CA LEU A 319 -6.69 8.92 16.12
C LEU A 319 -6.60 8.76 17.65
N GLY A 320 -7.47 7.94 18.25
CA GLY A 320 -7.35 7.56 19.65
C GLY A 320 -6.02 6.86 19.92
N GLY A 321 -5.36 7.20 21.03
CA GLY A 321 -4.00 6.74 21.34
C GLY A 321 -3.85 5.21 21.49
N GLU A 322 -4.95 4.50 21.68
CA GLU A 322 -4.99 3.02 21.77
C GLU A 322 -5.07 2.33 20.40
N VAL A 323 -5.29 3.08 19.31
CA VAL A 323 -5.31 2.51 17.96
C VAL A 323 -3.88 2.21 17.52
N LYS A 324 -3.64 0.96 17.15
CA LYS A 324 -2.32 0.49 16.70
C LYS A 324 -2.47 -0.30 15.41
N GLY A 325 -1.63 0.00 14.43
CA GLY A 325 -1.55 -0.79 13.20
C GLY A 325 -1.06 -2.21 13.49
N ALA A 326 -1.66 -3.22 12.87
CA ALA A 326 -1.35 -4.62 13.12
C ALA A 326 0.07 -5.01 12.71
N LEU A 327 0.64 -4.35 11.70
CA LEU A 327 1.98 -4.65 11.19
C LEU A 327 3.09 -4.37 12.21
N LEU A 328 3.02 -3.21 12.89
CA LEU A 328 4.07 -2.75 13.80
C LEU A 328 3.67 -2.87 15.28
N GLY A 329 2.36 -2.82 15.58
CA GLY A 329 1.83 -2.91 16.95
C GLY A 329 2.28 -1.76 17.88
N LEU A 330 2.67 -0.62 17.31
CA LEU A 330 3.27 0.52 18.01
C LEU A 330 2.24 1.52 18.55
#